data_AF-A0A8X6VKG1-F1
#
_entry.id   AF-A0A8X6VKG1-F1
#
_cell.length_a   1.000
_cell.length_b   1.000
_cell.length_c   1.000
_cell.angle_alpha   90.00
_cell.angle_beta   90.00
_cell.angle_gamma   90.00
#
_symmetry.space_group_name_H-M   'P 1'
#
loop_
_entity.id
_entity.type
_entity.pdbx_description
1 polymer ?
#
loop_
_entity_poly.entity_id
_entity_poly.type
_entity_poly.pdbx_seq_one_letter_code
_entity_poly.pdbx_strand_id
1 'polypeptide(L)'
;MFPLCRTCAETLNQKTCSHTEEERSITGTWVTEEVKKAREKGYKIVKIYEVYHFQSSSNDLFRSYIDLFLKIKQEASGYPKGCLTDHQKSEYIIYSEKENISLDKNSINVNLGRRSVAKLALNSFWGRWGMNLNKNKLTFVSTVHDFNKMLMDKTKDIKDVFLPIPEIAAFQWTQSNDFVTQDSSTNIFIAAFTTCHVLA
;
A
#
# COMPACT_ATOMS: atom_id res chain seq x y z
N MET A 1 7.07 16.30 -10.15
CA MET A 1 8.26 16.25 -11.02
C MET A 1 8.91 14.88 -10.81
N PHE A 2 9.32 14.17 -11.86
CA PHE A 2 10.09 12.91 -11.75
C PHE A 2 11.56 13.20 -12.08
N PRO A 3 12.34 13.73 -11.14
CA PRO A 3 13.70 14.16 -11.41
C PRO A 3 14.62 12.94 -11.62
N LEU A 4 15.34 12.93 -12.74
CA LEU A 4 16.32 11.88 -13.08
C LEU A 4 17.70 12.10 -12.41
N CYS A 5 17.78 13.05 -11.48
CA CYS A 5 18.99 13.50 -10.78
C CYS A 5 18.59 13.92 -9.36
N ARG A 6 19.29 13.39 -8.34
CA ARG A 6 19.06 13.75 -6.93
C ARG A 6 19.14 15.25 -6.70
N THR A 7 20.24 15.90 -7.08
CA THR A 7 20.43 17.34 -6.84
C THR A 7 19.38 18.19 -7.56
N CYS A 8 18.93 17.81 -8.76
CA CYS A 8 17.83 18.52 -9.43
C CYS A 8 16.50 18.38 -8.67
N ALA A 9 16.25 17.23 -8.04
CA ALA A 9 15.07 17.00 -7.20
C ALA A 9 15.07 17.94 -5.99
N GLU A 10 16.21 18.02 -5.30
CA GLU A 10 16.37 18.78 -4.06
C GLU A 10 16.34 20.29 -4.30
N THR A 11 16.99 20.74 -5.39
CA THR A 11 17.07 22.17 -5.75
C THR A 11 15.89 22.65 -6.60
N LEU A 12 14.95 21.75 -6.92
CA LEU A 12 13.83 22.02 -7.82
C LEU A 12 14.28 22.60 -9.18
N ASN A 13 15.43 22.14 -9.69
CA ASN A 13 16.00 22.65 -10.93
C ASN A 13 15.10 22.33 -12.13
N GLN A 14 14.65 23.37 -12.84
CA GLN A 14 13.80 23.25 -14.03
C GLN A 14 14.58 23.34 -15.36
N LYS A 15 15.91 23.57 -15.29
CA LYS A 15 16.79 23.66 -16.47
C LYS A 15 17.40 22.30 -16.79
N THR A 16 18.06 22.21 -17.96
CA THR A 16 18.87 21.04 -18.33
C THR A 16 19.88 20.72 -17.23
N CYS A 17 19.90 19.45 -16.80
CA CYS A 17 20.79 19.00 -15.73
C CYS A 17 22.25 19.01 -16.21
N SER A 18 23.12 19.73 -15.49
CA SER A 18 24.57 19.78 -15.71
C SER A 18 25.39 19.14 -14.58
N HIS A 19 24.72 18.48 -13.63
CA HIS A 19 25.34 17.84 -12.47
C HIS A 19 26.21 16.63 -12.86
N THR A 20 27.23 16.34 -12.05
CA THR A 20 28.13 15.19 -12.23
C THR A 20 27.42 13.86 -11.97
N GLU A 21 28.04 12.72 -12.29
CA GLU A 21 27.43 11.41 -12.02
C GLU A 21 27.19 11.19 -10.51
N GLU A 22 28.09 11.67 -9.66
CA GLU A 22 28.00 11.61 -8.20
C GLU A 22 26.85 12.46 -7.67
N GLU A 23 26.68 13.67 -8.19
CA GLU A 23 25.58 14.57 -7.82
C GLU A 23 24.23 14.04 -8.31
N ARG A 24 24.23 13.38 -9.48
CA ARG A 24 23.04 12.72 -10.03
C ARG A 24 22.65 11.46 -9.28
N SER A 25 23.61 10.79 -8.64
CA SER A 25 23.40 9.52 -7.97
C SER A 25 22.31 9.60 -6.89
N ILE A 26 21.46 8.58 -6.86
CA ILE A 26 20.35 8.48 -5.91
C ILE A 26 20.66 7.31 -4.98
N THR A 27 20.50 7.52 -3.68
CA THR A 27 20.58 6.47 -2.66
C THR A 27 19.19 6.23 -2.09
N GLY A 28 18.82 4.96 -1.94
CA GLY A 28 17.48 4.58 -1.55
C GLY A 28 17.36 3.06 -1.44
N THR A 29 16.15 2.62 -1.14
CA THR A 29 15.77 1.20 -1.07
C THR A 29 14.69 0.95 -2.11
N TRP A 30 14.88 -0.09 -2.92
CA TRP A 30 14.00 -0.40 -4.05
C TRP A 30 13.76 -1.89 -4.14
N VAL A 31 12.63 -2.26 -4.72
CA VAL A 31 12.36 -3.65 -5.07
C VAL A 31 13.22 -4.04 -6.28
N THR A 32 13.69 -5.28 -6.32
CA THR A 32 14.59 -5.76 -7.38
C THR A 32 14.04 -5.55 -8.79
N GLU A 33 12.73 -5.67 -8.99
CA GLU A 33 12.09 -5.45 -10.29
C GLU A 33 12.17 -3.98 -10.75
N GLU A 34 12.06 -3.01 -9.83
CA GLU A 34 12.28 -1.59 -10.15
C GLU A 34 13.73 -1.33 -10.55
N VAL A 35 14.68 -1.97 -9.86
CA VAL A 35 16.12 -1.86 -10.19
C VAL A 35 16.43 -2.49 -11.55
N LYS A 36 15.83 -3.64 -11.88
CA LYS A 36 15.93 -4.23 -13.23
C LYS A 36 15.39 -3.26 -14.28
N LYS A 37 14.23 -2.65 -14.03
CA LYS A 37 13.66 -1.65 -14.94
C LYS A 37 14.55 -0.44 -15.12
N ALA A 38 15.16 0.06 -14.05
CA ALA A 38 16.13 1.15 -14.12
C ALA A 38 17.33 0.78 -15.01
N ARG A 39 17.86 -0.45 -14.90
CA ARG A 39 18.94 -0.93 -15.78
C ARG A 39 18.53 -0.97 -17.24
N GLU A 40 17.32 -1.43 -17.56
CA GLU A 40 16.78 -1.39 -18.94
C GLU A 40 16.72 0.04 -19.49
N LYS A 41 16.48 1.02 -18.62
CA LYS A 41 16.45 2.45 -18.96
C LYS A 41 17.85 3.10 -18.98
N GLY A 42 18.92 2.33 -18.82
CA GLY A 42 20.31 2.80 -18.93
C GLY A 42 20.92 3.30 -17.62
N TYR A 43 20.25 3.12 -16.48
CA TYR A 43 20.83 3.45 -15.18
C TYR A 43 21.91 2.44 -14.78
N LYS A 44 22.91 2.92 -14.03
CA LYS A 44 24.00 2.10 -13.49
C LYS A 44 23.86 1.97 -11.99
N ILE A 45 24.07 0.76 -11.48
CA ILE A 45 24.17 0.51 -10.04
C ILE A 45 25.59 0.88 -9.63
N VAL A 46 25.73 1.93 -8.80
CA VAL A 46 27.03 2.40 -8.32
C VAL A 46 27.50 1.59 -7.11
N LYS A 47 26.59 1.32 -6.17
CA LYS A 47 26.88 0.61 -4.92
C LYS A 47 25.64 -0.10 -4.38
N ILE A 48 25.83 -1.29 -3.83
CA ILE A 48 24.80 -2.05 -3.11
C ILE A 48 25.23 -2.08 -1.64
N TYR A 49 24.35 -1.70 -0.74
CA TYR A 49 24.60 -1.69 0.71
C TYR A 49 24.05 -2.95 1.40
N GLU A 50 22.83 -3.34 1.03
CA GLU A 50 22.10 -4.43 1.66
C GLU A 50 21.13 -5.05 0.65
N VAL A 51 20.89 -6.36 0.78
CA VAL A 51 19.94 -7.10 -0.05
C VAL A 51 19.14 -8.06 0.83
N TYR A 52 17.81 -7.90 0.83
CA TYR A 52 16.89 -8.88 1.38
C TYR A 52 16.51 -9.89 0.29
N HIS A 53 17.01 -11.12 0.42
CA HIS A 53 16.76 -12.19 -0.55
C HIS A 53 15.79 -13.24 0.02
N PHE A 54 14.77 -13.57 -0.77
CA PHE A 54 13.82 -14.65 -0.48
C PHE A 54 14.07 -15.80 -1.44
N GLN A 55 14.48 -16.96 -0.91
CA GLN A 55 14.85 -18.13 -1.71
C GLN A 55 13.66 -18.76 -2.44
N SER A 56 12.45 -18.56 -1.92
CA SER A 56 11.23 -19.17 -2.44
C SER A 56 10.17 -18.11 -2.68
N SER A 57 9.35 -18.33 -3.71
CA SER A 57 8.16 -17.55 -4.03
C SER A 57 6.97 -18.48 -4.20
N SER A 58 5.76 -17.95 -4.04
CA SER A 58 4.51 -18.67 -4.23
C SER A 58 3.44 -17.73 -4.78
N ASN A 59 2.58 -18.28 -5.63
CA ASN A 59 1.40 -17.60 -6.15
C ASN A 59 0.10 -18.04 -5.46
N ASP A 60 0.20 -18.81 -4.37
CA ASP A 60 -0.95 -19.53 -3.81
C ASP A 60 -1.44 -18.95 -2.48
N LEU A 61 -0.58 -18.26 -1.73
CA LEU A 61 -0.86 -17.75 -0.39
C LEU A 61 -2.17 -16.94 -0.30
N PHE A 62 -2.45 -16.11 -1.31
CA PHE A 62 -3.63 -15.24 -1.35
C PHE A 62 -4.65 -15.63 -2.43
N ARG A 63 -4.39 -16.71 -3.18
CA ARG A 63 -5.20 -17.12 -4.33
C ARG A 63 -6.67 -17.29 -3.94
N SER A 64 -6.95 -18.11 -2.93
CA SER A 64 -8.32 -18.39 -2.48
C SER A 64 -9.09 -17.13 -2.03
N TYR A 65 -8.41 -16.20 -1.35
CA TYR A 65 -9.01 -14.93 -0.94
C TYR A 65 -9.34 -14.06 -2.15
N ILE A 66 -8.39 -13.91 -3.08
CA ILE A 66 -8.56 -13.09 -4.27
C ILE A 66 -9.65 -13.67 -5.18
N ASP A 67 -9.64 -14.98 -5.42
CA ASP A 67 -10.63 -15.69 -6.23
C ASP A 67 -12.04 -15.53 -5.65
N LEU A 68 -12.20 -15.67 -4.34
CA LEU A 68 -13.48 -15.49 -3.65
C LEU A 68 -14.04 -14.07 -3.88
N PHE A 69 -13.25 -13.03 -3.64
CA PHE A 69 -13.75 -11.67 -3.77
C PHE A 69 -13.88 -11.21 -5.24
N LEU A 70 -13.08 -11.76 -6.16
CA LEU A 70 -13.27 -11.57 -7.59
C LEU A 70 -14.57 -12.22 -8.07
N LYS A 71 -14.86 -13.46 -7.65
CA LYS A 71 -16.14 -14.14 -7.90
C LYS A 71 -17.31 -13.29 -7.43
N ILE A 72 -17.33 -12.90 -6.15
CA ILE A 72 -18.42 -12.09 -5.57
C ILE A 72 -18.60 -10.78 -6.34
N LYS A 73 -17.50 -10.11 -6.69
CA LYS A 73 -17.53 -8.85 -7.44
C LYS A 73 -18.10 -9.03 -8.85
N GLN A 74 -17.73 -10.11 -9.54
CA GLN A 74 -18.22 -10.42 -10.89
C GLN A 74 -19.72 -10.79 -10.85
N GLU A 75 -20.12 -11.72 -9.97
CA GLU A 75 -21.52 -12.11 -9.80
C GLU A 75 -22.42 -10.92 -9.47
N ALA A 76 -21.97 -10.04 -8.57
CA ALA A 76 -22.69 -8.83 -8.19
C ALA A 76 -22.68 -7.72 -9.27
N SER A 77 -21.83 -7.84 -10.30
CA SER A 77 -21.85 -6.92 -11.45
C SER A 77 -22.93 -7.29 -12.47
N GLY A 78 -23.48 -8.50 -12.39
CA GLY A 78 -24.38 -9.04 -13.41
C GLY A 78 -23.66 -9.38 -14.72
N TYR A 79 -24.43 -9.79 -15.72
CA TYR A 79 -23.91 -10.08 -17.05
C TYR A 79 -23.45 -8.79 -17.77
N PRO A 80 -22.40 -8.86 -18.61
CA PRO A 80 -22.02 -7.76 -19.49
C PRO A 80 -23.18 -7.33 -20.40
N LYS A 81 -23.20 -6.06 -20.81
CA LYS A 81 -24.27 -5.48 -21.65
C LYS A 81 -24.49 -6.22 -22.99
N GLY A 82 -23.48 -6.94 -23.48
CA GLY A 82 -23.55 -7.73 -24.71
C GLY A 82 -24.06 -9.17 -24.55
N CYS A 83 -24.31 -9.63 -23.31
CA CYS A 83 -24.75 -11.00 -23.02
C CYS A 83 -26.27 -11.07 -22.80
N LEU A 84 -27.03 -11.06 -23.89
CA LEU A 84 -28.49 -11.08 -23.88
C LEU A 84 -29.04 -12.50 -23.98
N THR A 85 -28.39 -13.37 -24.76
CA THR A 85 -28.83 -14.76 -24.99
C THR A 85 -28.24 -15.72 -23.98
N ASP A 86 -28.89 -16.88 -23.78
CA ASP A 86 -28.38 -17.93 -22.89
C ASP A 86 -27.04 -18.51 -23.37
N HIS A 87 -26.79 -18.50 -24.69
CA HIS A 87 -25.49 -18.86 -25.25
C HIS A 87 -24.40 -17.90 -24.77
N GLN A 88 -24.62 -16.58 -24.91
CA GLN A 88 -23.65 -15.57 -24.49
C GLN A 88 -23.41 -15.57 -22.98
N LYS A 89 -24.45 -15.86 -22.18
CA LYS A 89 -24.31 -16.04 -20.73
C LYS A 89 -23.47 -17.25 -20.37
N SER A 90 -23.62 -18.35 -21.11
CA SER A 90 -22.82 -19.57 -20.93
C SER A 90 -21.37 -19.35 -21.34
N GLU A 91 -21.13 -18.67 -22.46
CA GLU A 91 -19.79 -18.28 -22.90
C GLU A 91 -19.09 -17.37 -21.89
N TYR A 92 -19.82 -16.43 -21.27
CA TYR A 92 -19.26 -15.57 -20.22
C TYR A 92 -18.78 -16.37 -19.00
N ILE A 93 -19.55 -17.37 -18.55
CA ILE A 93 -19.16 -18.23 -17.42
C ILE A 93 -17.91 -19.04 -17.77
N ILE A 94 -17.88 -19.66 -18.96
CA ILE A 94 -16.72 -20.44 -19.44
C ILE A 94 -15.48 -19.55 -19.57
N TYR A 95 -15.65 -18.31 -20.05
CA TYR A 95 -14.57 -17.34 -20.14
C TYR A 95 -14.01 -17.00 -18.75
N SER A 96 -14.87 -16.73 -17.77
CA SER A 96 -14.43 -16.44 -16.39
C SER A 96 -13.71 -17.63 -15.74
N GLU A 97 -14.09 -18.86 -16.05
CA GLU A 97 -13.37 -20.06 -15.58
C GLU A 97 -11.95 -20.17 -16.12
N LYS A 98 -11.69 -19.71 -17.36
CA LYS A 98 -10.32 -19.65 -17.92
C LYS A 98 -9.42 -18.70 -17.12
N GLU A 99 -10.00 -17.67 -16.52
CA GLU A 99 -9.33 -16.73 -15.62
C GLU A 99 -9.30 -17.24 -14.16
N ASN A 100 -9.61 -18.52 -13.92
CA ASN A 100 -9.73 -19.18 -12.61
C ASN A 100 -10.85 -18.67 -11.71
N ILE A 101 -11.90 -18.08 -12.28
CA ILE A 101 -13.03 -17.53 -11.53
C ILE A 101 -14.30 -18.33 -11.85
N SER A 102 -14.62 -19.30 -10.99
CA SER A 102 -15.83 -20.10 -11.14
C SER A 102 -17.07 -19.34 -10.65
N LEU A 103 -17.90 -18.89 -11.58
CA LEU A 103 -19.13 -18.14 -11.30
C LEU A 103 -20.34 -19.09 -11.16
N ASP A 104 -21.24 -18.81 -10.22
CA ASP A 104 -22.53 -19.50 -10.15
C ASP A 104 -23.59 -18.71 -10.95
N LYS A 105 -24.14 -19.35 -11.99
CA LYS A 105 -25.19 -18.79 -12.87
C LYS A 105 -26.37 -18.21 -12.07
N ASN A 106 -26.76 -18.85 -10.97
CA ASN A 106 -27.91 -18.42 -10.16
C ASN A 106 -27.59 -17.23 -9.26
N SER A 107 -26.30 -17.00 -8.99
CA SER A 107 -25.81 -15.91 -8.15
C SER A 107 -25.48 -14.64 -8.96
N ILE A 108 -25.48 -14.70 -10.30
CA ILE A 108 -25.21 -13.54 -11.17
C ILE A 108 -26.44 -12.62 -11.20
N ASN A 109 -26.37 -11.53 -10.44
CA ASN A 109 -27.38 -10.47 -10.44
C ASN A 109 -26.74 -9.14 -10.04
N VAL A 110 -27.18 -8.05 -10.66
CA VAL A 110 -26.71 -6.70 -10.34
C VAL A 110 -27.02 -6.38 -8.88
N ASN A 111 -25.96 -6.24 -8.08
CA ASN A 111 -26.02 -5.81 -6.69
C ASN A 111 -24.87 -4.83 -6.42
N LEU A 112 -25.18 -3.54 -6.51
CA LEU A 112 -24.19 -2.48 -6.37
C LEU A 112 -23.52 -2.46 -4.99
N GLY A 113 -24.27 -2.78 -3.92
CA GLY A 113 -23.74 -2.83 -2.55
C GLY A 113 -22.73 -3.96 -2.37
N ARG A 114 -23.12 -5.20 -2.72
CA ARG A 114 -22.25 -6.38 -2.65
C ARG A 114 -21.00 -6.22 -3.51
N ARG A 115 -21.18 -5.66 -4.71
CA ARG A 115 -20.06 -5.34 -5.61
C ARG A 115 -19.09 -4.33 -5.00
N SER A 116 -19.62 -3.31 -4.32
CA SER A 116 -18.80 -2.28 -3.68
C SER A 116 -18.00 -2.84 -2.51
N VAL A 117 -18.62 -3.67 -1.67
CA VAL A 117 -17.93 -4.37 -0.56
C VAL A 117 -16.83 -5.30 -1.09
N ALA A 118 -17.11 -6.10 -2.12
CA ALA A 118 -16.12 -7.00 -2.68
C ALA A 118 -14.94 -6.25 -3.34
N LYS A 119 -15.23 -5.14 -4.05
CA LYS A 119 -14.18 -4.25 -4.58
C LYS A 119 -13.35 -3.63 -3.45
N LEU A 120 -14.01 -3.19 -2.38
CA LEU A 120 -13.32 -2.61 -1.23
C LEU A 120 -12.40 -3.65 -0.59
N ALA A 121 -12.87 -4.88 -0.36
CA ALA A 121 -12.06 -5.97 0.20
C ALA A 121 -10.79 -6.20 -0.63
N LEU A 122 -10.91 -6.35 -1.96
CA LEU A 122 -9.77 -6.53 -2.86
C LEU A 122 -8.77 -5.37 -2.79
N ASN A 123 -9.26 -4.12 -2.77
CA ASN A 123 -8.39 -2.95 -2.76
C ASN A 123 -7.74 -2.72 -1.38
N SER A 124 -8.51 -2.86 -0.30
CA SER A 124 -8.02 -2.65 1.07
C SER A 124 -7.06 -3.74 1.52
N PHE A 125 -7.20 -4.95 0.96
CA PHE A 125 -6.34 -6.09 1.29
C PHE A 125 -4.87 -5.76 1.02
N TRP A 126 -4.56 -5.27 -0.19
CA TRP A 126 -3.19 -4.90 -0.56
C TRP A 126 -2.69 -3.68 0.22
N GLY A 127 -3.54 -2.69 0.43
CA GLY A 127 -3.20 -1.49 1.22
C GLY A 127 -2.90 -1.79 2.69
N ARG A 128 -3.48 -2.85 3.26
CA ARG A 128 -3.25 -3.24 4.65
C ARG A 128 -1.79 -3.58 4.92
N TRP A 129 -1.13 -4.28 4.00
CA TRP A 129 0.25 -4.74 4.19
C TRP A 129 1.26 -3.58 4.30
N GLY A 130 1.00 -2.46 3.64
CA GLY A 130 1.83 -1.25 3.66
C GLY A 130 1.34 -0.16 4.62
N MET A 131 0.41 -0.48 5.52
CA MET A 131 -0.17 0.51 6.43
C MET A 131 0.87 0.99 7.46
N ASN A 132 1.00 2.31 7.61
CA ASN A 132 1.81 2.87 8.69
C ASN A 132 1.20 2.51 10.07
N LEU A 133 1.98 1.80 10.88
CA LEU A 133 1.62 1.40 12.24
C LEU A 133 1.75 2.55 13.24
N ASN A 134 2.70 3.45 13.00
CA ASN A 134 2.94 4.61 13.85
C ASN A 134 1.99 5.75 13.47
N LYS A 135 0.74 5.63 13.94
CA LYS A 135 -0.31 6.62 13.73
C LYS A 135 -0.27 7.70 14.79
N ASN A 136 -0.66 8.92 14.42
CA ASN A 136 -0.94 9.98 15.38
C ASN A 136 -2.02 9.51 16.35
N LYS A 137 -1.73 9.61 17.64
CA LYS A 137 -2.64 9.33 18.74
C LYS A 137 -3.00 10.64 19.42
N LEU A 138 -4.21 10.68 19.96
CA LEU A 138 -4.72 11.79 20.74
C LEU A 138 -4.96 11.30 22.16
N THR A 139 -4.41 12.01 23.14
CA THR A 139 -4.63 11.68 24.56
C THR A 139 -4.99 12.93 25.34
N PHE A 140 -6.04 12.83 26.14
CA PHE A 140 -6.51 13.90 26.99
C PHE A 140 -6.01 13.66 28.42
N VAL A 141 -5.50 14.71 29.05
CA VAL A 141 -5.05 14.70 30.45
C VAL A 141 -5.66 15.88 31.19
N SER A 142 -6.07 15.65 32.44
CA SER A 142 -6.72 16.67 33.28
C SER A 142 -5.93 16.98 34.56
N THR A 143 -4.80 16.28 34.79
CA THR A 143 -3.96 16.50 35.97
C THR A 143 -2.58 17.00 35.55
N VAL A 144 -1.98 17.86 36.37
CA VAL A 144 -0.60 18.33 36.17
C VAL A 144 0.39 17.17 36.22
N HIS A 145 0.12 16.15 37.03
CA HIS A 145 0.95 14.95 37.09
C HIS A 145 0.98 14.20 35.76
N ASP A 146 -0.19 13.90 35.18
CA ASP A 146 -0.28 13.20 33.90
C ASP A 146 0.23 14.04 32.73
N PHE A 147 0.03 15.36 32.80
CA PHE A 147 0.59 16.31 31.84
C PHE A 147 2.12 16.25 31.81
N ASN A 148 2.76 16.37 32.98
CA ASN A 148 4.22 16.28 33.09
C ASN A 148 4.73 14.90 32.72
N LYS A 149 4.03 13.83 33.13
CA LYS A 149 4.36 12.46 32.74
C LYS A 149 4.34 12.27 31.23
N MET A 150 3.36 12.85 30.53
CA MET A 150 3.27 12.80 29.08
C MET A 150 4.45 13.54 28.42
N LEU A 151 4.77 14.75 28.89
CA LEU A 151 5.88 15.55 28.37
C LEU A 151 7.25 14.89 28.55
N MET A 152 7.44 14.13 29.63
CA MET A 152 8.71 13.50 29.96
C MET A 152 8.87 12.09 29.40
N ASP A 153 7.82 11.53 28.78
CA ASP A 153 7.82 10.18 28.24
C ASP A 153 8.60 10.10 26.92
N LYS A 154 9.86 9.64 26.99
CA LYS A 154 10.75 9.48 25.84
C LYS A 154 10.27 8.45 24.81
N THR A 155 9.28 7.62 25.15
CA THR A 155 8.71 6.67 24.20
C THR A 155 7.72 7.34 23.23
N LYS A 156 7.35 8.61 23.48
CA LYS A 156 6.37 9.36 22.70
C LYS A 156 7.01 10.61 22.11
N ASP A 157 6.82 10.77 20.81
CA ASP A 157 7.15 12.00 20.10
C ASP A 157 5.91 12.89 20.06
N ILE A 158 5.89 13.92 20.90
CA ILE A 158 4.81 14.89 20.94
C ILE A 158 4.90 15.80 19.71
N LYS A 159 3.79 15.89 18.97
CA LYS A 159 3.65 16.72 17.77
C LYS A 159 2.99 18.05 18.10
N ASP A 160 1.98 18.02 18.96
CA ASP A 160 1.23 19.21 19.35
C ASP A 160 0.58 19.03 20.73
N VAL A 161 0.34 20.13 21.41
CA VAL A 161 -0.38 20.19 22.69
C VAL A 161 -1.32 21.39 22.66
N PHE A 162 -2.61 21.14 22.82
CA PHE A 162 -3.62 22.19 22.87
C PHE A 162 -4.62 21.95 24.00
N LEU A 163 -5.27 23.03 24.45
CA LEU A 163 -6.26 22.99 25.52
C LEU A 163 -7.65 23.12 24.90
N PRO A 164 -8.38 22.02 24.62
CA PRO A 164 -9.76 22.10 24.13
C PRO A 164 -10.69 22.83 25.13
N ILE A 165 -10.42 22.68 26.43
CA ILE A 165 -11.03 23.42 27.53
C ILE A 165 -9.97 23.69 28.61
N PRO A 166 -10.15 24.69 29.50
CA PRO A 166 -9.12 25.09 30.46
C PRO A 166 -8.59 23.97 31.37
N GLU A 167 -9.43 22.99 31.69
CA GLU A 167 -9.12 21.90 32.61
C GLU A 167 -8.51 20.66 31.93
N ILE A 168 -8.43 20.63 30.60
CA ILE A 168 -7.97 19.46 29.84
C ILE A 168 -6.93 19.87 28.80
N ALA A 169 -5.79 19.18 28.81
CA ALA A 169 -4.82 19.23 27.73
C ALA A 169 -4.97 18.03 26.81
N ALA A 170 -4.95 18.27 25.50
CA ALA A 170 -4.94 17.28 24.45
C ALA A 170 -3.54 17.20 23.84
N PHE A 171 -2.92 16.03 23.92
CA PHE A 171 -1.62 15.74 23.31
C PHE A 171 -1.83 14.98 22.01
N GLN A 172 -1.32 15.52 20.92
CA GLN A 172 -1.14 14.79 19.68
C GLN A 172 0.28 14.25 19.62
N TRP A 173 0.44 12.93 19.48
CA TRP A 173 1.75 12.29 19.56
C TRP A 173 1.85 11.04 18.70
N THR A 174 3.08 10.62 18.39
CA THR A 174 3.40 9.34 17.75
C THR A 174 4.32 8.54 18.65
N GLN A 175 4.38 7.23 18.48
CA GLN A 175 5.38 6.42 19.16
C GLN A 175 6.76 6.78 18.59
N SER A 176 7.79 6.89 19.42
CA SER A 176 9.16 7.01 18.92
C SER A 176 9.55 5.74 18.15
N ASN A 177 10.35 5.89 17.09
CA ASN A 177 10.63 4.83 16.11
C ASN A 177 11.13 3.53 16.75
N ASP A 178 11.96 3.63 17.81
CA ASP A 178 12.54 2.48 18.52
C ASP A 178 11.49 1.68 19.32
N PHE A 179 10.32 2.27 19.54
CA PHE A 179 9.25 1.70 20.35
C PHE A 179 7.99 1.37 19.53
N VAL A 180 8.04 1.51 18.21
CA VAL A 180 6.93 1.12 17.33
C VAL A 180 6.76 -0.39 17.41
N THR A 181 5.63 -0.83 17.95
CA THR A 181 5.29 -2.25 18.03
C THR A 181 5.15 -2.83 16.64
N GLN A 182 5.80 -3.97 16.39
CA GLN A 182 5.55 -4.74 15.18
C GLN A 182 4.16 -5.35 15.23
N ASP A 183 3.43 -5.19 14.12
CA ASP A 183 2.11 -5.78 13.95
C ASP A 183 2.19 -6.94 12.95
N SER A 184 1.65 -8.09 13.35
CA SER A 184 1.63 -9.29 12.49
C SER A 184 0.70 -9.14 11.27
N SER A 185 -0.12 -8.09 11.22
CA SER A 185 -1.02 -7.82 10.10
C SER A 185 -0.42 -6.94 8.99
N THR A 186 0.86 -6.58 9.08
CA THR A 186 1.57 -5.79 8.05
C THR A 186 2.84 -6.48 7.58
N ASN A 187 3.26 -6.20 6.35
CA ASN A 187 4.47 -6.74 5.77
C ASN A 187 4.92 -5.85 4.61
N ILE A 188 6.02 -5.13 4.83
CA ILE A 188 6.53 -4.15 3.86
C ILE A 188 6.97 -4.81 2.55
N PHE A 189 7.48 -6.04 2.57
CA PHE A 189 7.90 -6.74 1.36
C PHE A 189 6.69 -7.09 0.48
N ILE A 190 5.61 -7.60 1.08
CA ILE A 190 4.37 -7.86 0.34
C ILE A 190 3.83 -6.58 -0.29
N ALA A 191 3.80 -5.49 0.48
CA ALA A 191 3.35 -4.19 -0.01
C ALA A 191 4.19 -3.68 -1.19
N ALA A 192 5.52 -3.71 -1.05
CA ALA A 192 6.45 -3.20 -2.06
C ALA A 192 6.39 -4.01 -3.36
N PHE A 193 6.36 -5.35 -3.28
CA PHE A 193 6.21 -6.20 -4.47
C PHE A 193 4.85 -6.04 -5.13
N THR A 194 3.78 -5.84 -4.35
CA THR A 194 2.43 -5.58 -4.91
C THR A 194 2.41 -4.30 -5.74
N THR A 195 2.99 -3.20 -5.23
CA THR A 195 3.04 -1.93 -5.97
C THR A 195 3.95 -2.02 -7.19
N CYS A 196 5.07 -2.74 -7.07
CA CYS A 196 6.02 -2.88 -8.17
C CYS A 196 5.42 -3.62 -9.37
N HIS A 197 4.74 -4.74 -9.15
CA HIS A 197 4.17 -5.53 -10.23
C HIS A 197 2.97 -4.87 -10.93
N VAL A 198 2.34 -3.89 -10.30
CA VAL A 198 1.27 -3.09 -10.91
C VAL A 198 1.82 -1.97 -11.80
N LEU A 199 3.05 -1.50 -11.54
CA LEU A 199 3.70 -0.39 -12.26
C LEU A 199 4.63 -0.84 -13.40
N ALA A 200 5.02 -2.11 -13.42
CA ALA A 200 5.93 -2.70 -14.42
C ALA A 200 5.21 -3.03 -15.74
#